data_AF-A0A6B9YF19-F1
#
_entry.id   AF-A0A6B9YF19-F1
#
_cell.length_a   1.000
_cell.length_b   1.000
_cell.length_c   1.000
_cell.angle_alpha   90.00
_cell.angle_beta   90.00
_cell.angle_gamma   90.00
#
_symmetry.space_group_name_H-M   'P 1'
#
loop_
_entity.id
_entity.type
_entity.pdbx_description
1 polymer ?
#
loop_
_entity_poly.entity_id
_entity_poly.type
_entity_poly.pdbx_seq_one_letter_code
_entity_poly.pdbx_strand_id
1 'polypeptide(L)'
;MLQLDSAIENQVFSLNELENKLKPLNFTIGSNWEYDHGYFDNQLQSEGTYYFLRIPFNAEIGQLDEPGVQVRVGRPFLLGHQYASGTDEDAVIGNMTAVVNQFQSPVDPDTEVPEDIQSKGDELIKTVEQALLS
;
A
#
# COMPACT_ATOMS: atom_id res chain seq x y z
N MET A 1 -11.52 -1.80 -3.99
CA MET A 1 -10.69 -1.09 -2.99
C MET A 1 -11.60 -0.63 -1.86
N LEU A 2 -11.21 -0.85 -0.61
CA LEU A 2 -11.99 -0.49 0.57
C LEU A 2 -11.21 0.52 1.42
N GLN A 3 -11.73 1.73 1.59
CA GLN A 3 -11.11 2.74 2.44
C GLN A 3 -11.33 2.42 3.93
N LEU A 4 -10.32 2.69 4.75
CA LEU A 4 -10.39 2.54 6.20
C LEU A 4 -10.34 3.93 6.85
N ASP A 5 -11.28 4.19 7.74
CA ASP A 5 -11.20 5.37 8.61
C ASP A 5 -10.02 5.20 9.57
N SER A 6 -9.22 6.27 9.74
CA SER A 6 -8.07 6.20 10.63
C SER A 6 -7.70 7.55 11.24
N ALA A 7 -7.26 7.53 12.50
CA ALA A 7 -6.81 8.71 13.23
C ALA A 7 -5.46 9.28 12.71
N ILE A 8 -4.70 8.49 11.93
CA ILE A 8 -3.46 8.95 11.31
C ILE A 8 -3.70 9.69 9.99
N GLU A 9 -4.92 9.66 9.45
CA GLU A 9 -5.27 10.40 8.23
C GLU A 9 -5.05 11.91 8.45
N ASN A 10 -4.40 12.57 7.49
CA ASN A 10 -3.99 13.98 7.51
C ASN A 10 -2.96 14.37 8.58
N GLN A 11 -2.47 13.43 9.39
CA GLN A 11 -1.36 13.69 10.30
C GLN A 11 -0.06 13.87 9.53
N VAL A 12 0.86 14.64 10.10
CA VAL A 12 2.19 14.92 9.53
C VAL A 12 3.24 14.26 10.41
N PHE A 13 4.14 13.50 9.79
CA PHE A 13 5.25 12.83 10.45
C PHE A 13 6.54 13.05 9.64
N SER A 14 7.69 12.85 10.28
CA SER A 14 8.92 12.64 9.48
C SER A 14 8.86 11.28 8.79
N LEU A 15 9.35 11.18 7.55
CA LEU A 15 9.36 9.89 6.84
C LEU A 15 10.16 8.83 7.61
N ASN A 16 11.28 9.23 8.22
CA ASN A 16 12.11 8.35 9.03
C ASN A 16 11.36 7.77 10.25
N GLU A 17 10.51 8.58 10.90
CA GLU A 17 9.67 8.09 12.01
C GLU A 17 8.67 7.05 11.51
N LEU A 18 7.98 7.31 10.40
CA LEU A 18 7.05 6.35 9.79
C LEU A 18 7.77 5.03 9.46
N GLU A 19 8.92 5.10 8.79
CA GLU A 19 9.70 3.89 8.47
C GLU A 19 10.08 3.10 9.71
N ASN A 20 10.58 3.76 10.76
CA ASN A 20 11.01 3.10 11.99
C ASN A 20 9.85 2.44 12.74
N LYS A 21 8.67 3.08 12.76
CA LYS A 21 7.49 2.59 13.49
C LYS A 21 6.70 1.54 12.69
N LEU A 22 6.67 1.65 11.36
CA LEU A 22 5.88 0.75 10.50
C LEU A 22 6.66 -0.50 10.07
N LYS A 23 7.98 -0.44 9.96
CA LYS A 23 8.82 -1.61 9.59
C LYS A 23 8.67 -2.81 10.53
N PRO A 24 8.61 -2.66 11.87
CA PRO A 24 8.34 -3.77 12.79
C PRO A 24 6.96 -4.40 12.60
N LEU A 25 6.02 -3.66 12.01
CA LEU A 25 4.68 -4.11 11.66
C LEU A 25 4.63 -4.70 10.23
N ASN A 26 5.78 -5.02 9.63
CA ASN A 26 5.92 -5.58 8.28
C ASN A 26 5.42 -4.69 7.14
N PHE A 27 5.38 -3.36 7.34
CA PHE A 27 5.19 -2.45 6.23
C PHE A 27 6.50 -2.18 5.50
N THR A 28 6.41 -2.05 4.18
CA THR A 28 7.50 -1.64 3.32
C THR A 28 7.06 -0.51 2.41
N ILE A 29 7.97 0.37 2.00
CA ILE A 29 7.67 1.36 0.97
C ILE A 29 7.55 0.62 -0.36
N GLY A 30 6.39 0.73 -1.00
CA GLY A 30 6.13 0.11 -2.30
C GLY A 30 7.09 0.63 -3.37
N SER A 31 7.41 -0.20 -4.36
CA SER A 31 8.38 0.13 -5.41
C SER A 31 7.97 1.25 -6.37
N ASN A 32 6.77 1.80 -6.20
CA ASN A 32 6.20 2.86 -7.05
C ASN A 32 6.00 4.15 -6.25
N TRP A 33 7.09 4.65 -5.67
CA TRP A 33 7.14 5.99 -5.09
C TRP A 33 7.61 6.98 -6.16
N GLU A 34 7.03 8.18 -6.16
CA GLU A 34 7.49 9.32 -6.95
C GLU A 34 8.11 10.37 -6.02
N TYR A 35 8.73 11.42 -6.55
CA TYR A 35 9.47 12.41 -5.74
C TYR A 35 8.65 13.08 -4.63
N ASP A 36 7.33 13.12 -4.77
CA ASP A 36 6.39 13.81 -3.87
C ASP A 36 5.43 12.86 -3.15
N HIS A 37 5.39 11.56 -3.44
CA HIS A 37 4.47 10.64 -2.78
C HIS A 37 4.91 9.18 -2.83
N GLY A 38 4.34 8.39 -1.92
CA GLY A 38 4.59 6.96 -1.84
C GLY A 38 3.53 6.24 -1.04
N TYR A 39 3.77 4.93 -0.87
CA TYR A 39 2.85 4.03 -0.18
C TYR A 39 3.64 3.13 0.76
N PHE A 40 3.16 2.99 1.99
CA PHE A 40 3.53 1.87 2.84
C PHE A 40 2.56 0.73 2.61
N ASP A 41 3.06 -0.45 2.26
CA ASP A 41 2.27 -1.65 1.99
C ASP A 41 2.56 -2.73 3.02
N ASN A 42 1.50 -3.34 3.53
CA ASN A 42 1.55 -4.59 4.29
C ASN A 42 0.70 -5.64 3.58
N GLN A 43 1.32 -6.77 3.23
CA GLN A 43 0.63 -7.88 2.56
C GLN A 43 -0.15 -8.72 3.58
N LEU A 44 -1.46 -8.80 3.37
CA LEU A 44 -2.38 -9.66 4.08
C LEU A 44 -2.44 -11.02 3.36
N GLN A 45 -2.27 -12.12 4.11
CA GLN A 45 -2.38 -13.48 3.54
C GLN A 45 -3.78 -13.73 2.97
N SER A 46 -3.82 -14.32 1.77
CA SER A 46 -5.03 -14.90 1.19
C SER A 46 -4.68 -15.94 0.12
N GLU A 47 -5.55 -16.94 -0.03
CA GLU A 47 -5.41 -18.02 -1.00
C GLU A 47 -5.86 -17.52 -2.39
N GLY A 48 -4.92 -17.44 -3.35
CA GLY A 48 -5.21 -17.11 -4.75
C GLY A 48 -5.34 -15.62 -5.10
N THR A 49 -5.61 -14.74 -4.11
CA THR A 49 -5.58 -13.28 -4.28
C THR A 49 -4.70 -12.65 -3.21
N TYR A 50 -3.81 -11.72 -3.59
CA TYR A 50 -3.00 -10.97 -2.62
C TYR A 50 -3.76 -9.73 -2.18
N TYR A 51 -3.97 -9.57 -0.88
CA TYR A 51 -4.53 -8.34 -0.35
C TYR A 51 -3.45 -7.51 0.34
N PHE A 52 -3.57 -6.20 0.26
CA PHE A 52 -2.64 -5.26 0.91
C PHE A 52 -3.41 -4.25 1.72
N LEU A 53 -2.92 -3.96 2.93
CA LEU A 53 -3.20 -2.69 3.60
C LEU A 53 -2.17 -1.67 3.13
N ARG A 54 -2.67 -0.63 2.46
CA ARG A 54 -1.87 0.44 1.89
C ARG A 54 -2.11 1.74 2.65
N ILE A 55 -1.04 2.41 3.05
CA ILE A 55 -1.05 3.72 3.69
C ILE A 55 -0.34 4.71 2.75
N PRO A 56 -1.10 5.60 2.07
CA PRO A 56 -0.51 6.62 1.22
C PRO A 56 0.13 7.73 2.04
N PHE A 57 1.19 8.33 1.53
CA PHE A 57 1.80 9.54 2.08
C PHE A 57 2.30 10.46 0.97
N ASN A 58 2.31 11.77 1.23
CA ASN A 58 2.79 12.79 0.30
C ASN A 58 3.78 13.72 1.02
N ALA A 59 4.83 14.15 0.35
CA ALA A 59 5.76 15.15 0.85
C ALA A 59 5.02 16.48 1.09
N GLU A 60 5.09 16.98 2.32
CA GLU A 60 4.51 18.26 2.73
C GLU A 60 5.60 19.33 2.83
N ILE A 61 6.76 18.97 3.40
CA ILE A 61 7.93 19.84 3.56
C ILE A 61 9.18 19.05 3.20
N GLY A 62 9.87 19.48 2.14
CA GLY A 62 11.04 18.80 1.56
C GLY A 62 10.68 17.84 0.43
N GLN A 63 11.63 17.01 0.03
CA GLN A 63 11.47 15.93 -0.96
C GLN A 63 11.76 14.57 -0.33
N LEU A 64 11.18 13.48 -0.87
CA LEU A 64 11.29 12.15 -0.23
C LEU A 64 12.73 11.61 -0.12
N ASP A 65 13.67 12.12 -0.92
CA ASP A 65 15.09 11.78 -0.87
C ASP A 65 15.90 12.67 0.09
N GLU A 66 15.27 13.66 0.74
CA GLU A 66 15.92 14.55 1.69
C GLU A 66 15.82 14.03 3.15
N PRO A 67 16.93 14.10 3.93
CA PRO A 67 16.88 13.81 5.35
C PRO A 67 15.91 14.75 6.08
N GLY A 68 14.97 14.18 6.83
CA GLY A 68 14.04 14.95 7.66
C GLY A 68 12.81 15.49 6.91
N VAL A 69 12.56 15.03 5.68
CA VAL A 69 11.30 15.29 4.97
C VAL A 69 10.09 14.99 5.86
N GLN A 70 9.14 15.92 5.86
CA GLN A 70 7.85 15.74 6.50
C GLN A 70 6.83 15.34 5.47
N VAL A 71 6.07 14.30 5.79
CA VAL A 71 5.05 13.74 4.91
C VAL A 71 3.69 13.78 5.60
N ARG A 72 2.66 14.08 4.82
CA ARG A 72 1.27 13.99 5.24
C ARG A 72 0.73 12.63 4.86
N VAL A 73 0.18 11.93 5.85
CA VAL A 73 -0.46 10.63 5.65
C VAL A 73 -1.85 10.84 5.04
N GLY A 74 -2.15 10.09 3.98
CA GLY A 74 -3.48 10.03 3.40
C GLY A 74 -4.32 8.91 4.01
N ARG A 75 -5.53 8.73 3.48
CA ARG A 75 -6.47 7.72 3.98
C ARG A 75 -5.98 6.30 3.67
N PRO A 76 -5.82 5.41 4.67
CA PRO A 76 -5.49 4.01 4.44
C PRO A 76 -6.58 3.26 3.68
N PHE A 77 -6.20 2.21 2.94
CA PHE A 77 -7.17 1.39 2.22
C PHE A 77 -6.67 -0.04 1.98
N LEU A 78 -7.62 -0.95 1.82
CA LEU A 78 -7.41 -2.32 1.39
C LEU A 78 -7.59 -2.46 -0.12
N LEU A 79 -6.70 -3.20 -0.76
CA LEU A 79 -6.79 -3.53 -2.18
C LEU A 79 -6.40 -4.99 -2.41
N GLY A 80 -7.13 -5.66 -3.30
CA GLY A 80 -6.78 -6.98 -3.80
C GLY A 80 -6.03 -6.87 -5.13
N HIS A 81 -4.99 -7.67 -5.30
CA HIS A 81 -4.28 -7.87 -6.54
C HIS A 81 -4.35 -9.35 -6.92
N GLN A 82 -5.05 -9.64 -8.01
CA GLN A 82 -4.97 -10.94 -8.67
C GLN A 82 -3.84 -10.87 -9.69
N TYR A 83 -2.82 -11.73 -9.58
CA TYR A 83 -1.92 -11.92 -10.71
C TYR A 83 -2.75 -12.52 -11.84
N ALA A 84 -2.79 -11.87 -13.00
CA ALA A 84 -3.16 -12.56 -14.22
C ALA A 84 -2.10 -13.65 -14.44
N SER A 85 -2.40 -14.86 -14.01
CA SER A 85 -1.64 -16.04 -14.41
C SER A 85 -1.79 -16.11 -15.92
N GLY A 86 -0.73 -15.77 -16.65
CA GLY A 86 -0.76 -15.70 -18.10
C GLY A 86 -1.20 -17.05 -18.67
N THR A 87 -2.46 -17.15 -19.05
CA THR A 87 -2.92 -18.10 -20.07
C THR A 87 -2.72 -17.41 -21.41
N ASP A 88 -1.47 -17.35 -21.86
CA ASP A 88 -1.14 -17.29 -23.27
C ASP A 88 -0.16 -18.45 -23.53
N GLU A 89 -0.74 -19.65 -23.56
CA GLU A 89 -0.20 -20.69 -24.42
C GLU A 89 -0.27 -20.10 -25.85
N ASP A 90 0.89 -19.90 -26.48
CA ASP A 90 1.11 -19.41 -27.88
C ASP A 90 1.53 -17.93 -28.12
N ALA A 91 2.17 -17.25 -27.17
CA ALA A 91 2.90 -16.00 -27.50
C ALA A 91 4.40 -16.26 -27.74
N VAL A 92 4.72 -16.48 -29.01
CA VAL A 92 6.06 -16.62 -29.60
C VAL A 92 7.07 -15.61 -29.01
N ILE A 93 8.24 -16.17 -28.68
CA ILE A 93 9.54 -15.52 -28.42
C ILE A 93 9.68 -14.14 -29.08
N GLY A 94 9.74 -13.08 -28.26
CA GLY A 94 10.10 -11.74 -28.73
C GLY A 94 10.05 -10.68 -27.64
N ASN A 95 11.20 -10.41 -27.00
CA ASN A 95 11.60 -9.15 -26.35
C ASN A 95 10.50 -8.13 -26.01
N MET A 96 9.57 -8.48 -25.13
CA MET A 96 8.61 -7.54 -24.57
C MET A 96 8.73 -7.62 -23.06
N THR A 97 9.41 -6.63 -22.49
CA THR A 97 9.20 -6.21 -21.10
C THR A 97 7.69 -6.08 -20.90
N ALA A 98 7.09 -7.10 -20.30
CA ALA A 98 5.77 -6.99 -19.72
C ALA A 98 5.91 -6.03 -18.53
N VAL A 99 5.88 -4.73 -18.82
CA VAL A 99 5.64 -3.70 -17.82
C VAL A 99 4.16 -3.84 -17.48
N VAL A 100 3.83 -4.94 -16.80
CA VAL A 100 2.50 -5.18 -16.25
C VAL A 100 2.33 -4.06 -15.24
N ASN A 101 1.40 -3.16 -15.53
CA ASN A 101 1.08 -2.03 -14.69
C ASN A 101 0.53 -2.61 -13.38
N GLN A 102 1.42 -2.78 -12.39
CA GLN A 102 1.16 -3.46 -11.11
C GLN A 102 0.11 -2.74 -10.25
N PHE A 103 -0.40 -1.61 -10.74
CA PHE A 103 -1.36 -0.72 -10.09
C PHE A 103 -2.54 -0.37 -11.00
N GLN A 104 -2.82 -1.13 -12.07
CA GLN A 104 -4.11 -0.97 -12.71
C GLN A 104 -5.19 -1.21 -11.67
N SER A 105 -6.04 -0.20 -11.49
CA SER A 105 -7.27 -0.32 -10.73
C SER A 105 -7.96 -1.60 -11.16
N PRO A 106 -8.49 -2.40 -10.22
CA PRO A 106 -9.13 -3.66 -10.58
C PRO A 106 -10.15 -3.37 -11.68
N VAL A 107 -10.06 -4.16 -12.76
CA VAL A 107 -10.88 -4.01 -13.97
C VAL A 107 -12.37 -4.10 -13.63
N ASP A 108 -12.67 -4.65 -12.46
CA ASP A 108 -13.97 -4.63 -11.82
C ASP A 108 -13.89 -3.90 -10.45
N PRO A 109 -14.61 -2.80 -10.22
CA PRO A 109 -14.68 -2.16 -8.90
C PRO A 109 -15.22 -3.11 -7.80
N ASP A 110 -15.82 -4.24 -8.19
CA ASP A 110 -16.43 -5.25 -7.32
C ASP A 110 -15.54 -6.47 -7.03
N THR A 111 -14.20 -6.38 -7.11
CA THR A 111 -13.37 -7.30 -6.28
C THR A 111 -13.58 -6.90 -4.81
N GLU A 112 -14.67 -7.36 -4.22
CA GLU A 112 -15.02 -7.18 -2.82
C GLU A 112 -13.84 -7.65 -1.97
N VAL A 113 -13.36 -6.77 -1.09
CA VAL A 113 -12.41 -7.17 -0.06
C VAL A 113 -13.17 -8.09 0.89
N PRO A 114 -12.75 -9.36 1.07
CA PRO A 114 -13.46 -10.29 1.95
C PRO A 114 -13.53 -9.77 3.38
N GLU A 115 -14.58 -10.12 4.11
CA GLU A 115 -14.80 -9.67 5.49
C GLU A 115 -13.64 -10.06 6.43
N ASP A 116 -13.00 -11.22 6.21
CA ASP A 116 -11.83 -11.63 6.99
C ASP A 116 -10.62 -10.73 6.72
N ILE A 117 -10.46 -10.23 5.49
CA ILE A 117 -9.42 -9.29 5.11
C ILE A 117 -9.73 -7.90 5.64
N GLN A 118 -10.99 -7.46 5.58
CA GLN A 118 -11.43 -6.22 6.22
C GLN A 118 -11.13 -6.23 7.71
N SER A 119 -11.50 -7.30 8.41
CA SER A 119 -11.26 -7.44 9.86
C SER A 119 -9.77 -7.38 10.19
N LYS A 120 -8.92 -8.08 9.43
CA LYS A 120 -7.44 -8.00 9.57
C LYS A 120 -6.91 -6.59 9.32
N GLY A 121 -7.44 -5.90 8.30
CA GLY A 121 -7.09 -4.52 8.00
C GLY A 121 -7.44 -3.56 9.14
N ASP A 122 -8.64 -3.71 9.71
CA ASP A 122 -9.14 -2.90 10.83
C ASP A 122 -8.33 -3.13 12.12
N GLU A 123 -7.89 -4.35 12.38
CA GLU A 123 -7.00 -4.65 13.52
C GLU A 123 -5.60 -4.10 13.31
N LEU A 124 -5.06 -4.25 12.10
CA LEU A 124 -3.73 -3.77 11.76
C LEU A 124 -3.66 -2.24 11.78
N ILE A 125 -4.68 -1.54 11.27
CA ILE A 125 -4.67 -0.07 11.28
C ILE A 125 -4.73 0.49 12.70
N LYS A 126 -5.48 -0.15 13.62
CA LYS A 126 -5.45 0.22 15.05
C LYS A 126 -4.07 0.03 15.68
N THR A 127 -3.36 -1.02 15.29
CA THR A 127 -1.98 -1.26 15.76
C THR A 127 -1.03 -0.18 15.23
N VAL A 128 -1.20 0.22 13.97
CA VAL A 128 -0.47 1.34 13.37
C VAL A 128 -0.76 2.65 14.10
N GLU A 129 -2.03 2.96 14.37
CA GLU A 129 -2.44 4.15 15.12
C GLU A 129 -1.78 4.19 16.50
N GLN A 130 -1.80 3.06 17.23
CA GLN A 130 -1.14 2.95 18.52
C GLN A 130 0.36 3.19 18.40
N ALA A 131 1.05 2.62 17.41
CA ALA A 131 2.49 2.81 17.25
C ALA A 131 2.85 4.27 16.92
N LEU A 132 2.04 4.94 16.09
CA LEU A 132 2.30 6.30 15.61
C LEU A 132 1.89 7.38 16.62
N LEU A 133 0.78 7.19 17.35
CA LEU A 133 0.16 8.21 18.19
C LEU A 133 0.41 8.04 19.69
N SER A 134 1.13 6.98 20.12
CA SER A 134 1.53 6.77 21.52
C SER A 134 2.76 7.57 21.94
#